data_AF-A0A023X2Y9-F1
#
_entry.id   AF-A0A023X2Y9-F1
#
_cell.length_a   1.000
_cell.length_b   1.000
_cell.length_c   1.000
_cell.angle_alpha   90.00
_cell.angle_beta   90.00
_cell.angle_gamma   90.00
#
_symmetry.space_group_name_H-M   'P 1'
#
loop_
_entity.id
_entity.type
_entity.pdbx_description
1 polymer ?
#
loop_
_entity_poly.entity_id
_entity_poly.type
_entity_poly.pdbx_seq_one_letter_code
_entity_poly.pdbx_strand_id
1 'polypeptide(L)'
;MGARRVALKPHAQKIRRWVDEGRSDLWISEELNTTPSSVQSFRSRNSIYRRDPVRRGELSEHPAVLRVSEGSLEIETGAVDSGVFRQEWARYVEAPPEKLRVVVTRDRIYIEKSGADGER
;
A
#
# COMPACT_ATOMS: atom_id res chain seq x y z
N MET A 1 2.20 15.50 28.22
CA MET A 1 3.37 14.64 28.51
C MET A 1 4.29 14.66 27.29
N GLY A 2 5.50 15.21 27.40
CA GLY A 2 6.45 15.27 26.29
C GLY A 2 6.95 13.87 25.96
N ALA A 3 6.61 13.36 24.77
CA ALA A 3 7.11 12.08 24.30
C ALA A 3 8.65 12.10 24.32
N ARG A 4 9.24 11.18 25.09
CA ARG A 4 10.69 10.98 25.13
C ARG A 4 11.15 10.73 23.68
N ARG A 5 11.94 11.65 23.12
CA ARG A 5 12.43 11.53 21.75
C ARG A 5 13.46 10.39 21.69
N VAL A 6 13.00 9.19 21.39
CA VAL A 6 13.87 8.06 21.07
C VAL A 6 14.54 8.33 19.72
N ALA A 7 15.85 8.17 19.65
CA ALA A 7 16.58 8.26 18.40
C ALA A 7 16.23 7.05 17.53
N LEU A 8 15.64 7.28 16.35
CA LEU A 8 15.21 6.18 15.45
C LEU A 8 16.35 5.63 14.58
N LYS A 9 17.45 6.38 14.41
CA LYS A 9 18.59 6.02 13.56
C LYS A 9 19.21 4.64 13.90
N PRO A 10 19.43 4.27 15.19
CA PRO A 10 19.91 2.94 15.56
C PRO A 10 18.95 1.81 15.19
N HIS A 11 17.66 2.12 15.05
CA HIS A 11 16.61 1.13 14.76
C HIS A 11 16.29 1.02 13.27
N ALA A 12 17.04 1.67 12.38
CA ALA A 12 16.74 1.74 10.95
C ALA A 12 16.52 0.36 10.29
N GLN A 13 17.41 -0.59 10.56
CA GLN A 13 17.29 -1.95 10.02
C GLN A 13 16.09 -2.69 10.60
N LYS A 14 15.80 -2.51 11.90
CA LYS A 14 14.64 -3.11 12.59
C LYS A 14 13.33 -2.58 12.00
N ILE A 15 13.24 -1.25 11.82
CA ILE A 15 12.10 -0.58 11.19
C ILE A 15 11.92 -1.09 9.75
N ARG A 16 13.00 -1.20 8.96
CA ARG A 16 12.93 -1.74 7.60
C ARG A 16 12.38 -3.18 7.58
N ARG A 17 12.88 -4.04 8.46
CA ARG A 17 12.39 -5.43 8.60
C ARG A 17 10.90 -5.46 8.95
N TRP A 18 10.46 -4.69 9.93
CA TRP A 18 9.05 -4.64 10.32
C TRP A 18 8.14 -4.05 9.25
N VAL A 19 8.62 -3.05 8.51
CA VAL A 19 7.93 -2.50 7.35
C VAL A 19 7.82 -3.53 6.23
N ASP A 20 8.85 -4.33 6.01
CA ASP A 20 8.85 -5.45 5.06
C ASP A 20 7.90 -6.59 5.50
N GLU A 21 7.79 -6.85 6.80
CA GLU A 21 6.79 -7.74 7.43
C GLU A 21 5.38 -7.11 7.46
N GLY A 22 5.24 -5.88 6.96
CA GLY A 22 4.00 -5.11 6.84
C GLY A 22 3.37 -4.66 8.16
N ARG A 23 4.19 -4.42 9.19
CA ARG A 23 3.74 -3.76 10.43
C ARG A 23 3.37 -2.30 10.18
N SER A 24 2.37 -1.80 10.91
CA SER A 24 1.89 -0.42 10.81
C SER A 24 2.82 0.57 11.53
N ASP A 25 2.73 1.87 11.21
CA ASP A 25 3.52 2.90 11.91
C ASP A 25 3.06 3.04 13.37
N LEU A 26 1.78 2.73 13.65
CA LEU A 26 1.24 2.68 15.01
C LEU A 26 1.94 1.60 15.83
N TRP A 27 1.96 0.37 15.32
CA TRP A 27 2.62 -0.76 15.98
C TRP A 27 4.12 -0.51 16.19
N ILE A 28 4.81 -0.02 15.16
CA ILE A 28 6.25 0.30 15.27
C ILE A 28 6.48 1.43 16.29
N SER A 29 5.55 2.37 16.43
CA SER A 29 5.68 3.47 17.37
C SER A 29 5.54 3.02 18.82
N GLU A 30 4.64 2.07 19.09
CA GLU A 30 4.46 1.46 20.41
C GLU A 30 5.73 0.69 20.80
N GLU A 31 6.26 -0.14 19.89
CA GLU A 31 7.48 -0.93 20.10
C GLU A 31 8.73 -0.09 20.37
N LEU A 32 8.83 1.09 19.76
CA LEU A 32 9.98 1.98 19.91
C LEU A 32 9.73 3.13 20.89
N ASN A 33 8.60 3.13 21.60
CA ASN A 33 8.18 4.21 22.51
C ASN A 33 8.32 5.60 21.87
N THR A 34 7.78 5.74 20.65
CA THR A 34 7.78 6.98 19.87
C THR A 34 6.37 7.29 19.36
N THR A 35 6.23 8.24 18.43
CA THR A 35 4.94 8.56 17.81
C THR A 35 4.84 8.01 16.38
N PRO A 36 3.63 7.65 15.89
CA PRO A 36 3.43 7.20 14.51
C PRO A 36 3.97 8.20 13.48
N SER A 37 3.76 9.50 13.71
CA SER A 37 4.27 10.58 12.84
C SER A 37 5.80 10.62 12.78
N SER A 38 6.49 10.28 13.89
CA SER A 38 7.95 10.20 13.92
C SER A 38 8.46 9.01 13.12
N VAL A 39 7.80 7.86 13.23
CA VAL A 39 8.11 6.66 12.43
C VAL A 39 7.87 6.93 10.94
N GLN A 40 6.73 7.52 10.58
CA GLN A 40 6.42 7.88 9.19
C GLN A 40 7.46 8.85 8.61
N SER A 41 7.77 9.92 9.35
CA SER A 41 8.78 10.92 8.95
C SER A 41 10.16 10.28 8.78
N PHE A 42 10.54 9.40 9.70
CA PHE A 42 11.81 8.67 9.63
C PHE A 42 11.85 7.75 8.40
N ARG A 43 10.80 6.97 8.17
CA ARG A 43 10.70 6.08 7.02
C ARG A 43 10.81 6.83 5.69
N SER A 44 10.09 7.96 5.56
CA SER A 44 10.13 8.82 4.37
C SER A 44 11.56 9.33 4.11
N ARG A 45 12.23 9.87 5.12
CA ARG A 45 13.62 10.38 5.01
C ARG A 45 14.67 9.31 4.72
N ASN A 46 14.40 8.05 5.02
CA ASN A 46 15.34 6.94 4.86
C ASN A 46 14.95 5.97 3.74
N SER A 47 13.99 6.37 2.88
CA SER A 47 13.49 5.55 1.78
C SER A 47 13.07 4.14 2.23
N ILE A 48 12.39 4.06 3.38
CA ILE A 48 11.82 2.81 3.94
C ILE A 48 10.33 2.78 3.58
N TYR A 49 10.06 2.40 2.35
CA TYR A 49 8.70 2.23 1.88
C TYR A 49 8.17 0.87 2.30
N ARG A 50 6.87 0.82 2.62
CA ARG A 50 6.19 -0.48 2.73
C ARG A 50 6.37 -1.15 1.39
N ARG A 51 6.82 -2.40 1.39
CA ARG A 51 6.60 -3.25 0.23
C ARG A 51 5.11 -3.22 -0.01
N ASP A 52 4.76 -2.90 -1.24
CA ASP A 52 3.39 -2.81 -1.72
C ASP A 52 2.54 -3.90 -1.04
N PRO A 53 1.41 -3.58 -0.38
CA PRO A 53 0.52 -4.59 0.21
C PRO A 53 0.20 -5.75 -0.77
N VAL A 54 0.29 -5.46 -2.07
CA VAL A 54 0.21 -6.39 -3.20
C VAL A 54 1.18 -7.59 -3.09
N ARG A 55 2.28 -7.51 -2.32
CA ARG A 55 3.24 -8.63 -2.15
C ARG A 55 2.86 -9.66 -1.09
N ARG A 56 1.74 -9.52 -0.38
CA ARG A 56 1.12 -10.63 0.37
C ARG A 56 0.06 -11.28 -0.51
N GLY A 57 0.50 -12.04 -1.50
CA GLY A 57 -0.38 -12.74 -2.45
C GLY A 57 0.35 -13.15 -3.71
N GLU A 58 -0.34 -13.89 -4.57
CA GLU A 58 0.12 -14.19 -5.92
C GLU A 58 0.07 -12.89 -6.76
N LEU A 59 1.19 -12.55 -7.40
CA LEU A 59 1.32 -11.36 -8.23
C LEU A 59 1.20 -11.74 -9.70
N SER A 60 0.41 -11.00 -10.46
CA SER A 60 0.40 -11.08 -11.92
C SER A 60 0.75 -9.70 -12.50
N GLU A 61 1.71 -9.67 -13.41
CA GLU A 61 2.19 -8.43 -14.07
C GLU A 61 1.74 -8.43 -15.53
N HIS A 62 1.14 -7.32 -15.95
CA HIS A 62 0.58 -7.18 -17.29
C HIS A 62 0.90 -5.80 -17.86
N PRO A 63 1.19 -5.69 -19.15
CA PRO A 63 1.25 -4.39 -19.80
C PRO A 63 -0.11 -3.70 -19.66
N ALA A 64 -0.07 -2.39 -19.45
CA ALA A 64 -1.26 -1.55 -19.37
C ALA A 64 -1.05 -0.28 -20.19
N VAL A 65 -2.08 0.12 -20.94
CA VAL A 65 -2.11 1.36 -21.70
C VAL A 65 -3.21 2.24 -21.10
N LEU A 66 -2.84 3.46 -20.71
CA LEU A 66 -3.80 4.48 -20.30
C LEU A 66 -4.30 5.21 -21.56
N ARG A 67 -5.60 5.21 -21.77
CA ARG A 67 -6.27 5.97 -22.83
C ARG A 67 -7.16 7.04 -22.21
N VAL A 68 -7.13 8.22 -22.80
CA VAL A 68 -8.05 9.31 -22.45
C VAL A 68 -9.17 9.31 -23.48
N SER A 69 -10.40 9.15 -23.00
CA SER A 69 -11.64 9.20 -23.79
C SER A 69 -12.47 10.41 -23.35
N GLU A 70 -13.56 10.70 -24.05
CA GLU A 70 -14.42 11.85 -23.72
C GLU A 70 -15.05 11.69 -22.33
N GLY A 71 -14.46 12.38 -21.35
CA GLY A 71 -14.91 12.36 -19.96
C GLY A 71 -14.41 11.19 -19.11
N SER A 72 -13.51 10.34 -19.61
CA SER A 72 -13.00 9.17 -18.88
C SER A 72 -11.52 8.89 -19.10
N LEU A 73 -10.91 8.20 -18.13
CA LEU A 73 -9.60 7.58 -18.23
C LEU A 73 -9.79 6.07 -18.23
N GLU A 74 -9.37 5.41 -19.30
CA GLU A 74 -9.50 3.97 -19.50
C GLU A 74 -8.15 3.28 -19.35
N ILE A 75 -8.15 2.10 -18.70
CA ILE A 75 -6.97 1.27 -18.53
C ILE A 75 -7.17 -0.01 -19.34
N GLU A 76 -6.49 -0.12 -20.47
CA GLU A 76 -6.47 -1.33 -21.27
C GLU A 76 -5.34 -2.24 -20.76
N THR A 77 -5.67 -3.45 -20.31
CA THR A 77 -4.69 -4.39 -19.76
C THR A 77 -5.11 -5.84 -19.93
N GLY A 78 -4.14 -6.73 -20.12
CA GLY A 78 -4.34 -8.19 -20.10
C GLY A 78 -4.57 -8.77 -18.71
N ALA A 79 -4.57 -7.94 -17.66
CA ALA A 79 -4.76 -8.39 -16.28
C ALA A 79 -6.06 -9.18 -16.09
N VAL A 80 -7.11 -8.86 -16.87
CA VAL A 80 -8.43 -9.53 -16.82
C VAL A 80 -8.36 -11.04 -17.02
N ASP A 81 -7.37 -11.53 -17.78
CA ASP A 81 -7.20 -12.96 -18.07
C ASP A 81 -6.45 -13.71 -16.96
N SER A 82 -5.79 -12.96 -16.07
CA SER A 82 -4.97 -13.55 -15.02
C SER A 82 -5.80 -14.25 -13.94
N GLY A 83 -5.23 -15.31 -13.36
CA GLY A 83 -5.85 -16.03 -12.23
C GLY A 83 -6.08 -15.10 -11.04
N VAL A 84 -5.10 -14.25 -10.73
CA VAL A 84 -5.18 -13.23 -9.68
C VAL A 84 -6.38 -12.31 -9.90
N PHE A 85 -6.58 -11.79 -11.10
CA PHE A 85 -7.72 -10.91 -11.37
C PHE A 85 -9.05 -11.65 -11.20
N ARG A 86 -9.19 -12.84 -11.81
CA ARG A 86 -10.43 -13.61 -11.74
C ARG A 86 -10.82 -14.00 -10.31
N GLN A 87 -9.84 -14.33 -9.47
CA GLN A 87 -10.08 -14.75 -8.09
C GLN A 87 -10.28 -13.56 -7.16
N GLU A 88 -9.47 -12.51 -7.31
CA GLU A 88 -9.37 -11.45 -6.29
C GLU A 88 -10.05 -10.13 -6.69
N TRP A 89 -10.22 -9.86 -7.98
CA TRP A 89 -10.57 -8.53 -8.49
C TRP A 89 -11.84 -8.48 -9.33
N ALA A 90 -12.20 -9.56 -10.04
CA ALA A 90 -13.34 -9.58 -10.95
C ALA A 90 -14.65 -9.12 -10.28
N ARG A 91 -14.89 -9.54 -9.03
CA ARG A 91 -16.06 -9.15 -8.24
C ARG A 91 -16.13 -7.65 -7.91
N TYR A 92 -15.02 -6.93 -7.99
CA TYR A 92 -14.95 -5.51 -7.65
C TYR A 92 -15.20 -4.58 -8.85
N VAL A 93 -15.11 -5.09 -10.08
CA VAL A 93 -15.37 -4.30 -11.30
C VAL A 93 -16.83 -3.84 -11.36
N GLU A 94 -17.74 -4.72 -10.96
CA GLU A 94 -19.19 -4.47 -10.89
C GLU A 94 -19.63 -4.04 -9.49
N ALA A 95 -18.71 -3.95 -8.52
CA ALA A 95 -19.05 -3.57 -7.17
C ALA A 95 -19.38 -2.07 -7.07
N PRO A 96 -20.18 -1.68 -6.06
CA PRO A 96 -20.41 -0.28 -5.76
C PRO A 96 -19.08 0.50 -5.60
N PRO A 97 -18.98 1.74 -6.08
CA PRO A 97 -17.74 2.53 -6.09
C PRO A 97 -17.05 2.64 -4.73
N GLU A 98 -17.81 2.60 -3.63
CA GLU A 98 -17.29 2.63 -2.26
C GLU A 98 -16.43 1.41 -1.88
N LYS A 99 -16.42 0.34 -2.70
CA LYS A 99 -15.61 -0.88 -2.50
C LYS A 99 -14.23 -0.80 -3.14
N LEU A 100 -13.96 0.21 -3.95
CA LEU A 100 -12.65 0.46 -4.53
C LEU A 100 -12.20 1.89 -4.23
N ARG A 101 -10.90 2.10 -4.16
CA ARG A 101 -10.31 3.44 -4.08
C ARG A 101 -9.16 3.54 -5.05
N VAL A 102 -9.17 4.59 -5.86
CA VAL A 102 -8.02 4.99 -6.66
C VAL A 102 -7.11 5.83 -5.78
N VAL A 103 -5.85 5.44 -5.67
CA VAL A 103 -4.81 6.17 -4.96
C VAL A 103 -3.79 6.68 -5.96
N VAL A 104 -3.54 7.98 -5.93
CA VAL A 104 -2.54 8.65 -6.75
C VAL A 104 -1.43 9.13 -5.84
N THR A 105 -0.21 8.64 -6.08
CA THR A 105 1.01 9.09 -5.42
C THR A 105 1.88 9.87 -6.39
N ARG A 106 3.04 10.35 -5.93
CA ARG A 106 4.02 11.03 -6.79
C ARG A 106 4.53 10.13 -7.92
N ASP A 107 4.58 8.83 -7.69
CA ASP A 107 5.25 7.85 -8.53
C ASP A 107 4.31 6.78 -9.12
N ARG A 108 3.07 6.67 -8.64
CA ARG A 108 2.15 5.58 -8.98
C ARG A 108 0.70 6.01 -8.98
N ILE A 109 -0.09 5.30 -9.77
CA ILE A 109 -1.55 5.24 -9.66
C ILE A 109 -1.89 3.78 -9.40
N TYR A 110 -2.62 3.50 -8.33
CA TYR A 110 -3.04 2.14 -8.00
C TYR A 110 -4.47 2.12 -7.45
N ILE A 111 -5.09 0.95 -7.49
CA ILE A 111 -6.45 0.71 -7.00
C ILE A 111 -6.32 -0.19 -5.76
N GLU A 112 -7.00 0.17 -4.67
CA GLU A 112 -7.09 -0.64 -3.45
C GLU A 112 -8.54 -1.00 -3.14
N LYS A 113 -8.75 -2.16 -2.50
CA LYS A 113 -10.07 -2.61 -2.00
C LYS A 113 -10.44 -1.76 -0.77
N SER A 114 -11.56 -1.07 -0.83
CA SER A 114 -12.09 -0.24 0.26
C SER A 114 -12.92 -1.10 1.22
N GLY A 115 -12.33 -1.46 2.36
CA GLY A 115 -13.02 -2.11 3.48
C GLY A 115 -13.14 -3.63 3.39
N ALA A 116 -12.52 -4.30 4.37
CA ALA A 116 -12.49 -5.74 4.63
C ALA A 116 -11.65 -6.58 3.64
N ASP A 117 -10.35 -6.70 3.93
CA ASP A 117 -9.56 -7.95 3.88
C ASP A 117 -8.12 -7.66 4.37
N GLY A 118 -8.00 -6.94 5.49
CA GLY A 118 -6.73 -6.62 6.16
C GLY A 118 -6.61 -7.20 7.58
N GLU A 119 -7.60 -7.97 8.02
CA GLU A 119 -7.58 -8.74 9.26
C GLU A 119 -7.81 -10.21 8.93
N ARG A 120 -6.70 -10.93 8.76
CA ARG A 120 -6.46 -12.30 9.22
C ARG A 120 -4.98 -12.63 9.08
#